data_AF-A0A0A0HQ65-F1
#
_entry.id   AF-A0A0A0HQ65-F1
#
_cell.length_a   1.000
_cell.length_b   1.000
_cell.length_c   1.000
_cell.angle_alpha   90.00
_cell.angle_beta   90.00
_cell.angle_gamma   90.00
#
_symmetry.space_group_name_H-M   'P 1'
#
loop_
_entity.id
_entity.type
_entity.pdbx_description
1 polymer ?
#
loop_
_entity_poly.entity_id
_entity_poly.type
_entity_poly.pdbx_seq_one_letter_code
_entity_poly.pdbx_strand_id
1 'polypeptide(L)'
;MFARAIQRNLIPRNRATVDIPVIRQEVAALGMSYGYRHLSHAQVTPLHGVAFRNCGDATYVCVNVTALHQDSSARYVFEPSWINLQIVAGAATQDFITTSANEFLLALVPYTHGRIRFVAEATTPDEARLLGNDPGAPFLSWSDGQGIMRGP
;
A
#
# COMPACT_ATOMS: atom_id res chain seq x y z
N MET A 1 -54.91 2.07 32.22
CA MET A 1 -54.63 1.96 30.78
C MET A 1 -53.12 2.07 30.60
N PHE A 2 -52.43 0.94 30.38
CA PHE A 2 -50.98 0.90 30.15
C PHE A 2 -50.70 0.98 28.64
N ALA A 3 -49.71 1.78 28.24
CA ALA A 3 -48.89 1.51 27.06
C ALA A 3 -47.50 2.14 27.27
N ARG A 4 -46.48 1.29 27.33
CA ARG A 4 -45.05 1.62 27.39
C ARG A 4 -44.52 1.96 25.99
N ALA A 5 -43.58 2.90 25.99
CA ALA A 5 -42.44 3.17 25.09
C ALA A 5 -42.36 2.49 23.71
N ILE A 6 -42.07 3.30 22.68
CA ILE A 6 -41.24 2.88 21.55
C ILE A 6 -39.84 3.45 21.79
N GLN A 7 -38.97 2.59 22.32
CA GLN A 7 -37.52 2.79 22.30
C GLN A 7 -37.08 2.83 20.84
N ARG A 8 -36.56 3.97 20.37
CA ARG A 8 -35.88 4.06 19.07
C ARG A 8 -34.69 3.09 19.12
N ASN A 9 -34.75 2.03 18.32
CA ASN A 9 -33.65 1.08 18.11
C ASN A 9 -32.35 1.82 17.74
N LEU A 10 -31.45 1.99 18.71
CA LEU A 10 -30.05 2.34 18.49
C LEU A 10 -29.31 1.06 18.12
N ILE A 11 -29.43 0.63 16.86
CA ILE A 11 -28.58 -0.45 16.34
C ILE A 11 -27.14 0.10 16.33
N PRO A 12 -26.16 -0.55 16.98
CA PRO A 12 -24.77 -0.14 16.90
C PRO A 12 -24.33 -0.16 15.44
N ARG A 13 -23.78 0.95 14.94
CA ARG A 13 -23.11 0.92 13.64
C ARG A 13 -21.81 0.16 13.83
N ASN A 14 -21.74 -1.07 13.34
CA ASN A 14 -20.50 -1.85 13.24
C ASN A 14 -19.59 -1.23 12.17
N ARG A 15 -18.93 -0.11 12.50
CA ARG A 15 -17.94 0.54 11.65
C ARG A 15 -16.57 0.35 12.29
N ALA A 16 -15.72 -0.46 11.66
CA ALA A 16 -14.28 -0.42 11.90
C ALA A 16 -13.70 0.72 11.06
N THR A 17 -12.93 1.60 11.68
CA THR A 17 -12.10 2.58 10.97
C THR A 17 -10.66 2.11 11.12
N VAL A 18 -9.96 1.98 10.01
CA VAL A 18 -8.54 1.62 9.98
C VAL A 18 -7.82 2.78 9.33
N ASP A 19 -6.88 3.38 10.06
CA ASP A 19 -6.00 4.39 9.50
C ASP A 19 -4.96 3.69 8.62
N ILE A 20 -4.66 4.29 7.46
CA ILE A 20 -3.58 3.84 6.59
C ILE A 20 -2.36 4.67 6.95
N PRO A 21 -1.36 4.10 7.64
CA PRO A 21 -0.27 4.89 8.16
C PRO A 21 0.77 5.23 7.09
N VAL A 22 1.47 6.34 7.29
CA VAL A 22 2.73 6.60 6.59
C VAL A 22 3.83 5.78 7.28
N ILE A 23 4.44 4.80 6.59
CA ILE A 23 5.43 3.87 7.18
C ILE A 23 6.53 4.61 7.97
N ARG A 24 7.06 5.70 7.40
CA ARG A 24 8.08 6.53 8.07
C ARG A 24 7.62 7.04 9.44
N GLN A 25 6.36 7.46 9.54
CA GLN A 25 5.79 7.98 10.78
C GLN A 25 5.62 6.87 11.82
N GLU A 26 5.23 5.66 11.42
CA GLU A 26 5.14 4.50 12.33
C GLU A 26 6.51 4.12 12.89
N VAL A 27 7.55 4.04 12.04
CA VAL A 27 8.92 3.75 12.49
C VAL A 27 9.41 4.83 13.46
N ALA A 28 9.15 6.10 13.16
CA ALA A 28 9.51 7.22 14.04
C ALA A 28 8.72 7.19 15.37
N ALA A 29 7.43 6.83 15.35
CA ALA A 29 6.60 6.71 16.55
C ALA A 29 7.06 5.59 17.49
N LEU A 30 7.72 4.56 16.95
CA LEU A 30 8.41 3.52 17.71
C LEU A 30 9.78 3.97 18.26
N GLY A 31 10.18 5.22 18.05
CA GLY A 31 11.48 5.76 18.46
C GLY A 31 12.66 5.22 17.65
N MET A 32 12.40 4.65 16.47
CA MET A 32 13.42 4.05 15.61
C MET A 32 13.82 4.98 14.48
N SER A 33 15.08 4.86 14.03
CA SER A 33 15.54 5.57 12.84
C SER A 33 14.96 4.92 11.59
N TYR A 34 14.37 5.73 10.72
CA TYR A 34 13.79 5.28 9.45
C TYR A 34 14.82 5.36 8.31
N GLY A 35 14.93 4.28 7.56
CA GLY A 35 15.66 4.19 6.29
C GLY A 35 14.71 3.90 5.13
N TYR A 36 14.96 4.55 3.99
CA TYR A 36 14.24 4.32 2.74
C TYR A 36 15.22 4.01 1.62
N ARG A 37 14.91 3.00 0.82
CA ARG A 37 15.68 2.64 -0.37
C ARG A 37 14.74 2.37 -1.54
N HIS A 38 14.75 3.28 -2.51
CA HIS A 38 14.17 3.03 -3.83
C HIS A 38 14.93 1.87 -4.51
N LEU A 39 14.19 0.88 -5.04
CA LEU A 39 14.78 -0.31 -5.67
C LEU A 39 14.57 -0.31 -7.19
N SER A 40 13.33 -0.09 -7.64
CA SER A 40 13.01 0.00 -9.07
C SER A 40 11.87 0.98 -9.33
N HIS A 41 11.88 1.59 -10.50
CA HIS A 41 10.80 2.45 -10.99
C HIS A 41 10.73 2.34 -12.52
N ALA A 42 9.55 2.04 -13.05
CA ALA A 42 9.29 2.00 -14.48
C ALA A 42 7.85 2.41 -14.80
N GLN A 43 7.65 3.05 -15.95
CA GLN A 43 6.33 3.18 -16.57
C GLN A 43 6.12 2.03 -17.55
N VAL A 44 5.11 1.21 -17.31
CA VAL A 44 4.88 -0.03 -18.04
C VAL A 44 3.40 -0.37 -18.09
N THR A 45 2.95 -0.93 -19.21
CA THR A 45 1.62 -1.55 -19.31
C THR A 45 1.68 -2.94 -18.69
N PRO A 46 0.98 -3.19 -17.56
CA PRO A 46 1.06 -4.46 -16.86
C PRO A 46 0.44 -5.60 -17.68
N LEU A 47 1.01 -6.81 -17.56
CA LEU A 47 0.38 -8.01 -18.07
C LEU A 47 -1.00 -8.22 -17.41
N HIS A 48 -1.97 -8.77 -18.15
CA HIS A 48 -3.38 -8.89 -17.73
C HIS A 48 -3.60 -9.34 -16.28
N GLY A 49 -2.85 -10.35 -15.81
CA GLY A 49 -2.98 -10.87 -14.45
C GLY A 49 -2.50 -9.92 -13.33
N VAL A 50 -1.50 -9.08 -13.62
CA VAL A 50 -0.98 -8.05 -12.69
C VAL A 50 -1.87 -6.81 -12.76
N ALA A 51 -2.30 -6.44 -13.96
CA ALA A 51 -3.16 -5.30 -14.22
C ALA A 51 -4.50 -5.38 -13.49
N PHE A 52 -5.16 -6.54 -13.56
CA PHE A 52 -6.49 -6.72 -12.97
C PHE A 52 -6.52 -6.48 -11.46
N ARG A 53 -5.44 -6.84 -10.76
CA ARG A 53 -5.37 -6.72 -9.30
C ARG A 53 -5.01 -5.31 -8.83
N ASN A 54 -4.21 -4.58 -9.62
CA ASN A 54 -3.53 -3.39 -9.12
C ASN A 54 -3.79 -2.11 -9.94
N CYS A 55 -4.17 -2.23 -11.23
CA CYS A 55 -4.42 -1.10 -12.13
C CYS A 55 -5.85 -1.07 -12.71
N GLY A 56 -6.64 -2.13 -12.53
CA GLY A 56 -7.95 -2.30 -13.14
C GLY A 56 -7.85 -2.96 -14.52
N ASP A 57 -7.90 -2.18 -15.60
CA ASP A 57 -7.76 -2.72 -16.96
C ASP A 57 -6.28 -2.80 -17.39
N ALA A 58 -5.94 -3.88 -18.11
CA ALA A 58 -4.59 -4.21 -18.57
C ALA A 58 -4.10 -3.38 -19.76
N THR A 59 -4.89 -2.39 -20.16
CA THR A 59 -4.64 -1.55 -21.32
C THR A 59 -3.91 -0.26 -20.96
N TYR A 60 -3.89 0.14 -19.69
CA TYR A 60 -3.33 1.43 -19.26
C TYR A 60 -1.87 1.32 -18.83
N VAL A 61 -1.11 2.39 -19.12
CA VAL A 61 0.24 2.57 -18.58
C VAL A 61 0.14 2.84 -17.07
N CYS A 62 0.91 2.09 -16.30
CA CYS A 62 1.04 2.29 -14.87
C CYS A 62 2.49 2.61 -14.50
N VAL A 63 2.69 3.30 -13.38
CA VAL A 63 3.98 3.31 -12.70
C VAL A 63 4.09 2.06 -11.84
N ASN A 64 5.10 1.24 -12.09
CA ASN A 64 5.55 0.21 -11.17
C ASN A 64 6.76 0.73 -10.41
N VAL A 65 6.64 0.79 -9.09
CA VAL A 65 7.73 1.19 -8.20
C VAL A 65 7.88 0.15 -7.09
N THR A 66 9.11 -0.17 -6.76
CA THR A 66 9.43 -1.00 -5.59
C THR A 66 10.41 -0.27 -4.68
N ALA A 67 10.17 -0.39 -3.39
CA ALA A 67 11.02 0.22 -2.38
C ALA A 67 11.15 -0.66 -1.14
N LEU A 68 12.20 -0.39 -0.36
CA LEU A 68 12.41 -0.97 0.96
C LEU A 68 12.36 0.12 2.02
N HIS A 69 11.58 -0.12 3.06
CA HIS A 69 11.58 0.65 4.30
C HIS A 69 12.34 -0.16 5.33
N GLN A 70 13.23 0.46 6.10
CA GLN A 70 14.01 -0.23 7.12
C GLN A 70 13.96 0.57 8.42
N ASP A 71 13.97 -0.14 9.54
CA ASP A 71 14.20 0.47 10.85
C ASP A 71 15.65 0.25 11.32
N SER A 72 16.03 0.89 12.43
CA SER A 72 17.36 0.75 13.03
C SER A 72 17.68 -0.66 13.56
N SER A 73 16.70 -1.58 13.60
CA SER A 73 16.89 -2.99 13.94
C SER A 73 17.00 -3.89 12.69
N ALA A 74 17.13 -3.29 11.51
CA ALA A 74 17.20 -3.95 10.21
C ALA A 74 15.94 -4.74 9.83
N ARG A 75 14.82 -4.55 10.54
CA ARG A 75 13.52 -5.03 10.07
C ARG A 75 13.11 -4.16 8.90
N TYR A 76 12.41 -4.78 7.94
CA TYR A 76 12.08 -4.09 6.71
C TYR A 76 10.64 -4.35 6.26
N VAL A 77 10.12 -3.41 5.49
CA VAL A 77 8.87 -3.54 4.72
C VAL A 77 9.24 -3.41 3.25
N PHE A 78 8.94 -4.43 2.47
CA PHE A 78 9.01 -4.37 1.01
C PHE A 78 7.69 -3.81 0.48
N GLU A 79 7.76 -2.74 -0.30
CA GLU A 79 6.62 -2.00 -0.85
C GLU A 79 6.63 -2.11 -2.38
N PRO A 80 5.92 -3.10 -2.96
CA PRO A 80 5.63 -3.13 -4.38
C PRO A 80 4.33 -2.36 -4.67
N SER A 81 4.44 -1.24 -5.38
CA SER A 81 3.30 -0.41 -5.75
C SER A 81 3.13 -0.30 -7.27
N TRP A 82 1.87 -0.30 -7.67
CA TRP A 82 1.42 -0.07 -9.04
C TRP A 82 0.44 1.10 -9.03
N ILE A 83 0.71 2.14 -9.82
CA ILE A 83 -0.09 3.37 -9.84
C ILE A 83 -0.65 3.57 -11.25
N ASN A 84 -1.97 3.56 -11.38
CA ASN A 84 -2.62 3.82 -12.67
C ASN A 84 -2.54 5.31 -13.03
N LEU A 85 -1.84 5.63 -14.13
CA LEU A 85 -1.62 7.01 -14.58
C LEU A 85 -2.88 7.72 -15.10
N GLN A 86 -3.94 6.98 -15.46
CA GLN A 86 -5.24 7.59 -15.80
C GLN A 86 -5.92 8.21 -14.57
N ILE A 87 -5.63 7.69 -13.38
CA ILE A 87 -6.22 8.15 -12.13
C ILE A 87 -5.28 9.12 -11.42
N VAL A 88 -3.99 8.79 -11.34
CA VAL A 88 -2.97 9.58 -10.66
C VAL A 88 -1.92 10.04 -11.66
N ALA A 89 -2.31 10.96 -12.54
CA ALA A 89 -1.43 11.46 -13.61
C ALA A 89 -0.12 12.04 -13.08
N GLY A 90 -0.13 12.66 -11.89
CA GLY A 90 1.07 13.22 -11.25
C GLY A 90 2.16 12.19 -10.93
N ALA A 91 1.82 10.90 -10.86
CA ALA A 91 2.81 9.85 -10.65
C ALA A 91 3.77 9.71 -11.84
N ALA A 92 3.39 10.17 -13.04
CA ALA A 92 4.22 10.08 -14.24
C ALA A 92 5.52 10.90 -14.13
N THR A 93 5.55 11.93 -13.28
CA THR A 93 6.71 12.81 -13.08
C THR A 93 7.36 12.64 -11.71
N GLN A 94 6.86 11.72 -10.88
CA GLN A 94 7.41 11.46 -9.55
C GLN A 94 8.58 10.46 -9.65
N ASP A 95 9.71 10.78 -9.02
CA ASP A 95 10.92 9.94 -9.09
C ASP A 95 10.98 8.81 -8.04
N PHE A 96 10.21 8.96 -6.95
CA PHE A 96 10.16 8.08 -5.78
C PHE A 96 11.50 7.83 -5.08
N ILE A 97 12.48 8.72 -5.23
CA ILE A 97 13.83 8.54 -4.67
C ILE A 97 13.85 8.81 -3.15
N THR A 98 13.06 9.78 -2.67
CA THR A 98 13.01 10.17 -1.26
C THR A 98 11.61 10.08 -0.63
N THR A 99 10.60 9.91 -1.46
CA THR A 99 9.18 9.83 -1.09
C THR A 99 8.64 8.52 -1.60
N SER A 100 8.10 7.70 -0.71
CA SER A 100 7.57 6.39 -1.08
C SER A 100 6.24 6.50 -1.81
N ALA A 101 5.82 5.42 -2.49
CA ALA A 101 4.54 5.38 -3.17
C ALA A 101 3.37 5.57 -2.19
N ASN A 102 3.41 4.90 -1.03
CA ASN A 102 2.45 5.07 0.05
C ASN A 102 2.32 6.53 0.51
N GLU A 103 3.45 7.21 0.79
CA GLU A 103 3.43 8.61 1.22
C GLU A 103 2.86 9.53 0.13
N PHE A 104 3.32 9.35 -1.11
CA PHE A 104 2.84 10.10 -2.27
C PHE A 104 1.33 9.94 -2.49
N LEU A 105 0.83 8.71 -2.44
CA LEU A 105 -0.58 8.42 -2.67
C LEU A 105 -1.47 8.91 -1.53
N LEU A 106 -1.05 8.74 -0.26
CA LEU A 106 -1.78 9.25 0.90
C LEU A 106 -1.91 10.78 0.90
N ALA A 107 -0.94 11.49 0.32
CA ALA A 107 -1.00 12.96 0.20
C ALA A 107 -1.96 13.43 -0.90
N LEU A 108 -2.15 12.64 -1.96
CA LEU A 108 -2.88 13.07 -3.17
C LEU A 108 -4.30 12.51 -3.26
N VAL A 109 -4.51 11.32 -2.71
CA VAL A 109 -5.71 10.53 -2.96
C VAL A 109 -6.50 10.38 -1.67
N PRO A 110 -7.73 10.92 -1.59
CA PRO A 110 -8.64 10.53 -0.53
C PRO A 110 -9.01 9.05 -0.74
N TYR A 111 -8.43 8.16 0.06
CA TYR A 111 -8.77 6.74 0.05
C TYR A 111 -10.23 6.57 0.50
N THR A 112 -11.15 6.56 -0.46
CA THR A 112 -12.59 6.34 -0.18
C THR A 112 -12.91 4.85 -0.09
N HIS A 113 -12.17 4.01 -0.82
CA HIS A 113 -12.28 2.56 -0.86
C HIS A 113 -10.88 1.99 -1.15
N GLY A 114 -10.49 0.86 -0.55
CA GLY A 114 -9.15 0.29 -0.65
C GLY A 114 -9.14 -1.17 -0.24
N ARG A 115 -8.26 -1.99 -0.82
CA ARG A 115 -7.99 -3.35 -0.34
C ARG A 115 -6.55 -3.42 0.13
N ILE A 116 -6.34 -3.36 1.43
CA ILE A 116 -5.00 -3.61 1.96
C ILE A 116 -4.80 -5.10 2.10
N ARG A 117 -3.71 -5.63 1.54
CA ARG A 117 -3.29 -7.02 1.73
C ARG A 117 -2.00 -7.03 2.52
N PHE A 118 -2.07 -7.64 3.70
CA PHE A 118 -0.90 -8.02 4.49
C PHE A 118 -0.65 -9.51 4.27
N VAL A 119 0.59 -9.88 3.95
CA VAL A 119 0.98 -11.28 3.79
C VAL A 119 2.28 -11.52 4.52
N ALA A 120 2.29 -12.54 5.38
CA ALA A 120 3.52 -13.12 5.87
C ALA A 120 3.86 -14.33 4.98
N GLU A 121 4.96 -14.26 4.26
CA GLU A 121 5.41 -15.31 3.35
C GLU A 121 6.92 -15.53 3.45
N ALA A 122 7.39 -16.65 2.89
CA ALA A 122 8.81 -16.96 2.83
C ALA A 122 9.41 -16.28 1.59
N THR A 123 10.56 -15.62 1.72
CA THR A 123 11.22 -14.96 0.57
C THR A 123 11.52 -15.98 -0.54
N THR A 124 11.12 -15.63 -1.76
CA THR A 124 11.65 -16.28 -2.96
C THR A 124 13.17 -15.98 -3.08
N PRO A 125 13.94 -16.75 -3.86
CA PRO A 125 15.37 -16.47 -4.05
C PRO A 125 15.66 -15.06 -4.58
N ASP A 126 14.80 -14.54 -5.47
CA ASP A 126 14.96 -13.19 -6.03
C ASP A 126 14.68 -12.11 -5.00
N GLU A 127 13.59 -12.24 -4.23
CA GLU A 127 13.29 -11.36 -3.10
C GLU A 127 14.40 -11.44 -2.06
N ALA A 128 14.92 -12.62 -1.78
CA ALA A 128 15.97 -12.79 -0.78
C ALA A 128 17.25 -12.05 -1.14
N ARG A 129 17.64 -12.12 -2.43
CA ARG A 129 18.76 -11.36 -2.98
C ARG A 129 18.51 -9.84 -2.94
N LEU A 130 17.29 -9.39 -3.22
CA LEU A 130 16.89 -7.98 -3.15
C LEU A 130 16.90 -7.44 -1.71
N LEU A 131 16.53 -8.29 -0.75
CA LEU A 131 16.37 -7.95 0.67
C LEU A 131 17.66 -8.18 1.47
N GLY A 132 18.62 -8.93 0.93
CA GLY A 132 19.87 -9.26 1.60
C GLY A 132 19.69 -10.27 2.73
N ASN A 133 18.75 -11.20 2.60
CA ASN A 133 18.50 -12.28 3.55
C ASN A 133 18.64 -13.66 2.89
N ASP A 134 18.49 -14.72 3.68
CA ASP A 134 18.50 -16.09 3.16
C ASP A 134 17.17 -16.41 2.44
N PRO A 135 17.19 -17.15 1.33
CA PRO A 135 15.98 -17.68 0.72
C PRO A 135 15.15 -18.47 1.73
N GLY A 136 13.84 -18.22 1.76
CA GLY A 136 12.93 -18.84 2.71
C GLY A 136 12.81 -18.12 4.06
N ALA A 137 13.56 -17.05 4.28
CA ALA A 137 13.39 -16.21 5.47
C ALA A 137 11.97 -15.60 5.50
N PRO A 138 11.32 -15.55 6.68
CA PRO A 138 9.99 -14.97 6.78
C PRO A 138 10.06 -13.46 6.54
N PHE A 139 9.16 -12.94 5.72
CA PHE A 139 8.98 -11.50 5.56
C PHE A 139 7.50 -11.11 5.52
N LEU A 140 7.23 -9.87 5.90
CA LEU A 140 5.91 -9.26 5.78
C LEU A 140 5.89 -8.38 4.53
N SER A 141 5.05 -8.72 3.56
CA SER A 141 4.77 -7.86 2.41
C SER A 141 3.49 -7.06 2.66
N TRP A 142 3.55 -5.78 2.31
CA TRP A 142 2.38 -4.92 2.22
C TRP A 142 2.19 -4.58 0.75
N SER A 143 1.06 -5.00 0.18
CA SER A 143 0.57 -4.39 -1.04
C SER A 143 -0.69 -3.58 -0.76
N ASP A 144 -0.65 -2.33 -1.18
CA ASP A 144 -1.85 -1.59 -1.48
C ASP A 144 -2.50 -2.27 -2.69
N GLY A 145 -3.46 -3.17 -2.44
CA GLY A 145 -4.48 -3.45 -3.44
C GLY A 145 -5.21 -2.13 -3.64
N GLN A 146 -4.75 -1.36 -4.62
CA GLN A 146 -5.26 -0.05 -4.96
C GLN A 146 -6.78 -0.12 -4.89
N GLY A 147 -7.35 0.82 -4.15
CA GLY A 147 -8.78 1.06 -4.19
C GLY A 147 -9.25 1.03 -5.62
N ILE A 148 -10.43 0.47 -5.85
CA ILE A 148 -11.17 0.81 -7.05
C ILE A 148 -11.44 2.31 -6.94
N MET A 149 -10.50 3.11 -7.42
CA MET A 149 -10.63 4.54 -7.56
C MET A 149 -11.52 4.74 -8.77
N ARG A 150 -12.82 4.86 -8.51
CA ARG A 150 -13.72 5.40 -9.52
C ARG A 150 -13.49 6.90 -9.53
N GLY A 151 -13.07 7.43 -10.68
CA GLY A 151 -13.26 8.85 -10.96
C GLY A 151 -14.74 9.22 -10.88
N PRO A 152 -15.06 10.52 -10.84
CA PRO A 152 -16.46 10.99 -10.86
C PRO A 152 -17.25 10.39 -12.02
#